data_AF-A0A2W2FRB0-F1
#
_entry.id   AF-A0A2W2FRB0-F1
#
_cell.length_a   1.000
_cell.length_b   1.000
_cell.length_c   1.000
_cell.angle_alpha   90.00
_cell.angle_beta   90.00
_cell.angle_gamma   90.00
#
_symmetry.space_group_name_H-M   'P 1'
#
loop_
_entity.id
_entity.type
_entity.pdbx_description
1 polymer ?
#
loop_
_entity_poly.entity_id
_entity_poly.type
_entity_poly.pdbx_seq_one_letter_code
_entity_poly.pdbx_strand_id
1 'polypeptide(L)'
;MDTLAGAGTIDLANEKDATFTNPADAKTGDTVHLIFEVSDSPSNPMYTSLKTYKRVVLTVVSYADLSTAVQKWADDGHLSANLAKRLLAFVDKAREQTAAGKVQSADSALRAFLNHISNADSKRVSAEAKAALAALATTLQSALREGGGIPADR
;
A
#
# COMPACT_ATOMS: atom_id res chain seq x y z
N MET A 1 22.60 8.33 -2.92
CA MET A 1 21.31 8.99 -2.67
C MET A 1 21.15 9.03 -1.17
N ASP A 2 21.21 10.23 -0.62
CA ASP A 2 21.27 10.45 0.82
C ASP A 2 19.89 10.25 1.44
N THR A 3 19.83 9.32 2.40
CA THR A 3 18.67 9.11 3.25
C THR A 3 18.59 10.29 4.22
N LEU A 4 17.62 11.19 4.04
CA LEU A 4 17.31 12.20 5.04
C LEU A 4 16.60 11.51 6.22
N ALA A 5 17.30 11.40 7.35
CA ALA A 5 16.72 10.88 8.59
C ALA A 5 15.74 11.91 9.17
N GLY A 6 14.44 11.71 8.92
CA GLY A 6 13.40 12.34 9.73
C GLY A 6 13.28 11.56 11.05
N ALA A 7 13.67 12.19 12.17
CA ALA A 7 13.41 11.64 13.50
C ALA A 7 12.02 12.10 13.95
N GLY A 8 11.03 11.22 13.86
CA GLY A 8 9.76 11.36 14.56
C GLY A 8 9.83 10.57 15.87
N THR A 9 9.45 11.19 16.98
CA THR A 9 9.29 10.46 18.25
C THR A 9 8.05 9.59 18.15
N ILE A 10 8.22 8.27 18.13
CA ILE A 10 7.12 7.35 18.45
C ILE A 10 7.05 7.30 19.98
N ASP A 11 6.13 8.07 20.56
CA ASP A 11 5.88 8.06 22.01
C ASP A 11 4.98 6.87 22.35
N LEU A 12 5.53 5.66 22.25
CA LEU A 12 4.95 4.42 22.74
C LEU A 12 5.94 3.80 23.70
N ALA A 13 6.07 4.40 24.88
CA ALA A 13 6.82 3.78 25.96
C ALA A 13 6.14 2.46 26.35
N ASN A 14 6.73 1.33 25.94
CA ASN A 14 6.43 -0.04 26.39
C ASN A 14 5.10 -0.67 25.94
N GLU A 15 4.55 -0.31 24.78
CA GLU A 15 3.41 -1.04 24.21
C GLU A 15 3.84 -2.05 23.14
N LYS A 16 3.22 -3.24 23.18
CA LYS A 16 3.45 -4.30 22.18
C LYS A 16 2.89 -3.96 20.80
N ASP A 17 1.93 -3.03 20.75
CA ASP A 17 1.23 -2.60 19.54
C ASP A 17 1.58 -1.14 19.28
N ALA A 18 1.84 -0.80 18.00
CA ALA A 18 2.18 0.56 17.58
C ALA A 18 1.39 0.96 16.34
N THR A 19 0.81 2.16 16.37
CA THR A 19 0.14 2.74 15.20
C THR A 19 1.02 3.83 14.62
N PHE A 20 1.23 3.79 13.30
CA PHE A 20 1.95 4.81 12.56
C PHE A 20 1.01 5.44 11.55
N THR A 21 0.97 6.77 11.52
CA THR A 21 0.27 7.53 10.48
C THR A 21 1.31 8.10 9.53
N ASN A 22 1.14 7.86 8.23
CA ASN A 22 2.01 8.48 7.24
C ASN A 22 1.99 10.02 7.42
N PRO A 23 3.16 10.69 7.34
CA PRO A 23 3.23 12.15 7.36
C PRO A 23 2.30 12.75 6.31
N ALA A 24 1.66 13.88 6.62
CA ALA A 24 0.72 14.53 5.71
C ALA A 24 1.37 15.00 4.39
N ASP A 25 2.67 15.20 4.40
CA ASP A 25 3.50 15.56 3.25
C ASP A 25 4.16 14.36 2.56
N ALA A 26 3.95 13.14 3.06
CA ALA A 26 4.46 11.93 2.43
C ALA A 26 3.85 11.77 1.04
N LYS A 27 4.72 11.67 0.04
CA LYS A 27 4.34 11.60 -1.36
C LYS A 27 4.27 10.16 -1.81
N THR A 28 3.52 9.98 -2.89
CA THR A 28 3.52 8.73 -3.65
C THR A 28 4.94 8.29 -4.00
N GLY A 29 5.25 7.02 -3.74
CA GLY A 29 6.58 6.45 -3.95
C GLY A 29 7.55 6.65 -2.77
N ASP A 30 7.22 7.48 -1.78
CA ASP A 30 8.05 7.64 -0.60
C ASP A 30 8.10 6.33 0.20
N THR A 31 9.28 6.05 0.77
CA THR A 31 9.50 4.90 1.65
C THR A 31 9.60 5.36 3.09
N VAL A 32 8.73 4.84 3.95
CA VAL A 32 8.82 5.02 5.40
C VAL A 32 9.53 3.81 6.00
N HIS A 33 10.60 4.08 6.74
CA HIS A 33 11.34 3.05 7.48
C HIS A 33 11.00 3.15 8.97
N LEU A 34 10.34 2.11 9.49
CA LEU A 34 10.11 1.96 10.93
C LEU A 34 11.15 1.00 11.49
N ILE A 35 11.89 1.44 12.51
CA ILE A 35 12.88 0.63 13.22
C ILE A 35 12.38 0.38 14.64
N PHE A 36 12.13 -0.88 14.96
CA PHE A 36 11.75 -1.31 16.29
C PHE A 36 12.99 -1.89 16.99
N GLU A 37 13.37 -1.30 18.11
CA GLU A 37 14.32 -1.90 19.05
C GLU A 37 13.53 -2.63 20.13
N VAL A 38 13.81 -3.91 20.31
CA VAL A 38 13.29 -4.72 21.42
C VAL A 38 14.46 -5.08 22.31
N SER A 39 14.43 -4.63 23.56
CA SER A 39 15.41 -5.02 24.58
C SER A 39 14.80 -6.01 25.55
N ASP A 40 15.57 -7.01 25.99
CA ASP A 40 15.18 -7.78 27.16
C ASP A 40 15.46 -7.00 28.46
N SER A 41 14.81 -7.44 29.55
CA SER A 41 15.12 -7.00 30.90
C SER A 41 15.79 -8.18 31.63
N PRO A 42 17.13 -8.28 31.61
CA PRO A 42 17.81 -9.44 32.17
C PRO A 42 17.54 -9.54 33.68
N SER A 43 17.25 -10.75 34.15
CA SER A 43 16.93 -11.03 35.55
C SER A 43 18.14 -10.87 36.49
N ASN A 44 19.35 -10.89 35.94
CA ASN A 44 20.59 -10.61 36.66
C ASN A 44 21.23 -9.33 36.12
N PRO A 45 21.41 -8.29 36.95
CA PRO A 45 21.94 -6.99 36.54
C PRO A 45 23.43 -7.02 36.13
N MET A 46 24.15 -8.14 36.31
CA MET A 46 25.48 -8.33 35.76
C MET A 46 25.51 -8.59 34.24
N TYR A 47 24.37 -8.93 33.63
CA TYR A 47 24.30 -9.14 32.18
C TYR A 47 23.79 -7.88 31.47
N THR A 48 24.37 -7.59 30.31
CA THR A 48 23.90 -6.54 29.41
C THR A 48 22.58 -6.96 28.76
N SER A 49 21.65 -6.01 28.62
CA SER A 49 20.42 -6.23 27.85
C SER A 49 20.73 -6.61 26.40
N LEU A 50 20.11 -7.68 25.92
CA LEU A 50 20.10 -8.04 24.51
C LEU A 50 19.14 -7.12 23.77
N LYS A 51 19.65 -6.50 22.70
CA LYS A 51 18.85 -5.66 21.79
C LYS A 51 18.65 -6.39 20.47
N THR A 52 17.40 -6.47 20.03
CA THR A 52 17.01 -6.96 18.70
C THR A 52 16.37 -5.82 17.91
N TYR A 53 16.80 -5.63 16.67
CA TYR A 53 16.20 -4.65 15.77
C TYR A 53 15.36 -5.32 14.70
N LYS A 54 14.17 -4.77 14.45
CA LYS A 54 13.33 -5.14 13.30
C LYS A 54 13.05 -3.91 12.47
N ARG A 55 13.28 -4.02 11.15
CA ARG A 55 13.00 -2.97 10.18
C ARG A 55 11.75 -3.31 9.40
N VAL A 56 10.77 -2.43 9.42
CA VAL A 56 9.60 -2.45 8.53
C VAL A 56 9.78 -1.35 7.50
N VAL A 57 9.62 -1.68 6.22
CA VAL A 57 9.69 -0.72 5.12
C VAL A 57 8.30 -0.64 4.50
N LEU A 58 7.70 0.54 4.56
CA LEU A 58 6.39 0.84 3.98
C LEU A 58 6.60 1.72 2.76
N THR A 59 5.83 1.50 1.71
CA THR A 59 5.82 2.38 0.53
C THR A 59 4.47 3.06 0.44
N VAL A 60 4.48 4.39 0.32
CA VAL A 60 3.27 5.18 0.12
C VAL A 60 2.79 4.95 -1.31
N VAL A 61 1.62 4.32 -1.46
CA VAL A 61 1.00 4.06 -2.77
C VAL A 61 -0.12 5.03 -3.08
N SER A 62 -0.29 5.39 -4.35
CA SER A 62 -1.43 6.18 -4.82
C SER A 62 -2.07 5.61 -6.09
N TYR A 63 -3.21 6.21 -6.48
CA TYR A 63 -3.82 5.93 -7.77
C TYR A 63 -2.86 6.17 -8.95
N ALA A 64 -1.92 7.11 -8.84
CA ALA A 64 -0.93 7.36 -9.88
C ALA A 64 0.05 6.18 -10.03
N ASP A 65 0.41 5.50 -8.94
CA ASP A 65 1.24 4.28 -9.02
C ASP A 65 0.49 3.15 -9.69
N LEU A 66 -0.79 2.97 -9.34
CA LEU A 66 -1.60 1.93 -9.95
C LEU A 66 -1.78 2.19 -11.46
N SER A 67 -2.05 3.44 -11.86
CA SER A 67 -2.10 3.81 -13.29
C SER A 67 -0.76 3.61 -14.00
N THR A 68 0.34 4.04 -13.38
CA THR A 68 1.70 3.85 -13.93
C THR A 68 2.02 2.37 -14.10
N ALA A 69 1.69 1.54 -13.12
CA ALA A 69 1.90 0.10 -13.19
C ALA A 69 1.05 -0.55 -14.29
N VAL A 70 -0.22 -0.15 -14.44
CA VAL A 70 -1.08 -0.64 -15.54
C VAL A 70 -0.47 -0.29 -16.90
N GLN A 71 0.00 0.94 -17.07
CA GLN A 71 0.61 1.39 -18.32
C GLN A 71 1.91 0.64 -18.60
N LYS A 72 2.79 0.55 -17.60
CA LYS A 72 4.06 -0.19 -17.72
C LYS A 72 3.84 -1.64 -18.14
N TRP A 73 2.94 -2.37 -17.47
CA TRP A 73 2.66 -3.76 -17.83
C TRP A 73 2.04 -3.91 -19.23
N ALA A 74 1.32 -2.88 -19.71
CA ALA A 74 0.80 -2.86 -21.07
C ALA A 74 1.93 -2.64 -22.09
N ASP A 75 2.82 -1.68 -21.82
CA ASP A 75 3.96 -1.35 -22.67
C ASP A 75 4.95 -2.52 -22.77
N ASP A 76 5.15 -3.25 -21.65
CA ASP A 76 5.99 -4.45 -21.58
C ASP A 76 5.32 -5.70 -22.21
N GLY A 77 4.09 -5.58 -22.72
CA GLY A 77 3.37 -6.68 -23.39
C GLY A 77 2.78 -7.75 -22.46
N HIS A 78 2.89 -7.55 -21.14
CA HIS A 78 2.32 -8.45 -20.13
C HIS A 78 0.84 -8.20 -19.85
N LEU A 79 0.28 -7.12 -20.40
CA LEU A 79 -1.12 -6.74 -20.25
C LEU A 79 -1.68 -6.29 -21.60
N SER A 80 -2.77 -6.91 -22.04
CA SER A 80 -3.41 -6.50 -23.30
C SER A 80 -3.92 -5.07 -23.24
N ALA A 81 -3.71 -4.29 -24.31
CA ALA A 81 -4.10 -2.87 -24.37
C ALA A 81 -5.59 -2.63 -24.05
N ASN A 82 -6.47 -3.52 -24.49
CA ASN A 82 -7.90 -3.45 -24.18
C ASN A 82 -8.20 -3.65 -22.68
N LEU A 83 -7.47 -4.54 -22.01
CA LEU A 83 -7.59 -4.71 -20.57
C LEU A 83 -6.98 -3.50 -19.83
N ALA A 84 -5.80 -3.04 -20.25
CA ALA A 84 -5.15 -1.86 -19.68
C ALA A 84 -6.06 -0.62 -19.71
N LYS A 85 -6.66 -0.31 -20.86
CA LYS A 85 -7.63 0.81 -21.00
C LYS A 85 -8.80 0.69 -20.02
N ARG A 86 -9.33 -0.51 -19.82
CA ARG A 86 -10.45 -0.76 -18.92
C ARG A 86 -10.02 -0.66 -17.45
N LEU A 87 -8.84 -1.16 -17.11
CA LEU A 87 -8.26 -1.04 -15.77
C LEU A 87 -8.01 0.42 -15.42
N LEU A 88 -7.39 1.20 -16.30
CA LEU A 88 -7.19 2.64 -16.12
C LEU A 88 -8.49 3.40 -15.87
N ALA A 89 -9.57 3.06 -16.60
CA ALA A 89 -10.87 3.67 -16.37
C ALA A 89 -11.43 3.41 -14.95
N PHE A 90 -11.14 2.25 -14.35
CA PHE A 90 -11.49 2.00 -12.95
C PHE A 90 -10.62 2.79 -11.98
N VAL A 91 -9.32 2.94 -12.27
CA VAL A 91 -8.40 3.75 -11.45
C VAL A 91 -8.83 5.22 -11.45
N ASP A 92 -9.12 5.78 -12.63
CA ASP A 92 -9.60 7.16 -12.77
C ASP A 92 -10.92 7.37 -12.03
N LYS A 93 -11.87 6.45 -12.20
CA LYS A 93 -13.13 6.49 -11.46
C LYS A 93 -12.90 6.44 -9.95
N ALA A 94 -12.03 5.55 -9.46
CA ALA A 94 -11.73 5.47 -8.04
C ALA A 94 -11.15 6.79 -7.51
N ARG A 95 -10.18 7.36 -8.23
CA ARG A 95 -9.56 8.65 -7.90
C ARG A 95 -10.58 9.79 -7.84
N GLU A 96 -11.45 9.91 -8.85
CA GLU A 96 -12.50 10.94 -8.90
C GLU A 96 -13.49 10.81 -7.74
N GLN A 97 -13.91 9.59 -7.42
CA GLN A 97 -14.84 9.36 -6.31
C GLN A 97 -14.19 9.66 -4.96
N THR A 98 -12.90 9.34 -4.78
CA THR A 98 -12.14 9.70 -3.57
C THR A 98 -12.02 11.21 -3.43
N ALA A 99 -11.68 11.93 -4.51
CA ALA A 99 -11.62 13.40 -4.50
C ALA A 99 -12.98 14.05 -4.19
N ALA A 100 -14.09 13.39 -4.56
CA ALA A 100 -15.44 13.82 -4.23
C ALA A 100 -15.91 13.40 -2.81
N GLY A 101 -15.06 12.78 -2.00
CA GLY A 101 -15.41 12.25 -0.67
C GLY A 101 -16.35 11.03 -0.69
N LYS A 102 -16.56 10.42 -1.87
CA LYS A 102 -17.47 9.28 -2.08
C LYS A 102 -16.74 7.96 -1.91
N VAL A 103 -16.28 7.70 -0.68
CA VAL A 103 -15.43 6.54 -0.33
C VAL A 103 -16.04 5.22 -0.82
N GLN A 104 -17.34 4.96 -0.58
CA GLN A 104 -17.99 3.71 -1.03
C GLN A 104 -17.97 3.52 -2.56
N SER A 105 -18.07 4.61 -3.30
CA SER A 105 -18.03 4.58 -4.77
C SER A 105 -16.59 4.34 -5.28
N ALA A 106 -15.60 4.88 -4.58
CA ALA A 106 -14.19 4.61 -4.85
C ALA A 106 -13.82 3.15 -4.54
N ASP A 107 -14.27 2.60 -3.41
CA ASP A 107 -14.10 1.18 -3.05
C ASP A 107 -14.71 0.27 -4.13
N SER A 108 -15.92 0.59 -4.57
CA SER A 108 -16.61 -0.18 -5.62
C SER A 108 -15.84 -0.18 -6.94
N ALA A 109 -15.18 0.94 -7.29
CA ALA A 109 -14.35 1.02 -8.49
C ALA A 109 -13.08 0.15 -8.36
N LEU A 110 -12.41 0.15 -7.20
CA LEU A 110 -11.26 -0.72 -6.93
C LEU A 110 -11.67 -2.21 -6.89
N ARG A 111 -12.85 -2.54 -6.34
CA ARG A 111 -13.39 -3.91 -6.38
C ARG A 111 -13.65 -4.36 -7.83
N ALA A 112 -14.16 -3.48 -8.67
CA ALA A 112 -14.35 -3.76 -10.10
C ALA A 112 -13.02 -3.96 -10.84
N PHE A 113 -11.99 -3.17 -10.51
CA PHE A 113 -10.62 -3.37 -10.99
C PHE A 113 -10.12 -4.78 -10.63
N LEU A 114 -10.19 -5.16 -9.34
CA LEU A 114 -9.74 -6.46 -8.83
C LEU A 114 -10.48 -7.62 -9.49
N ASN A 115 -11.79 -7.51 -9.65
CA ASN A 115 -12.59 -8.53 -10.34
C ASN A 115 -12.18 -8.67 -11.81
N HIS A 116 -11.91 -7.56 -12.49
CA HIS A 116 -11.51 -7.59 -13.89
C HIS A 116 -10.14 -8.25 -14.11
N ILE A 117 -9.18 -7.95 -13.23
CA ILE A 117 -7.86 -8.56 -13.36
C ILE A 117 -7.84 -10.01 -12.88
N SER A 118 -8.63 -10.35 -11.84
CA SER A 118 -8.80 -11.71 -11.36
C SER A 118 -9.42 -12.63 -12.43
N ASN A 119 -10.40 -12.12 -13.18
CA ASN A 119 -11.07 -12.87 -14.24
C ASN A 119 -10.34 -12.83 -15.59
N ALA A 120 -9.26 -12.07 -15.72
CA ALA A 120 -8.47 -12.05 -16.95
C ALA A 120 -7.68 -13.36 -17.09
N ASP A 121 -7.75 -13.93 -18.29
CA ASP A 121 -6.99 -15.11 -18.69
C ASP A 121 -5.51 -14.78 -18.98
N SER A 122 -4.70 -15.83 -19.13
CA SER A 122 -3.26 -15.72 -19.39
C SER A 122 -2.89 -15.11 -20.74
N LYS A 123 -3.83 -15.01 -21.70
CA LYS A 123 -3.60 -14.32 -22.97
C LYS A 123 -3.74 -12.80 -22.83
N ARG A 124 -4.46 -12.36 -21.80
CA ARG A 124 -4.77 -10.94 -21.57
C ARG A 124 -3.91 -10.31 -20.48
N VAL A 125 -3.41 -11.11 -19.53
CA VAL A 125 -2.52 -10.66 -18.46
C VAL A 125 -1.58 -11.78 -18.03
N SER A 126 -0.30 -11.46 -17.81
CA SER A 126 0.65 -12.40 -17.22
C SER A 126 0.32 -12.65 -15.74
N ALA A 127 0.74 -13.79 -15.20
CA ALA A 127 0.54 -14.10 -13.78
C ALA A 127 1.25 -13.07 -12.86
N GLU A 128 2.42 -12.60 -13.27
CA GLU A 128 3.21 -11.60 -12.54
C GLU A 128 2.52 -10.24 -12.55
N ALA A 129 2.08 -9.75 -13.72
CA ALA A 129 1.35 -8.49 -13.83
C ALA A 129 0.05 -8.53 -13.02
N LYS A 130 -0.66 -9.67 -13.05
CA LYS A 130 -1.87 -9.91 -12.26
C LYS A 130 -1.60 -9.80 -10.76
N ALA A 131 -0.56 -10.45 -10.26
CA ALA A 131 -0.20 -10.40 -8.84
C ALA A 131 0.21 -8.99 -8.40
N ALA A 132 1.07 -8.32 -9.17
CA ALA A 132 1.56 -6.99 -8.86
C ALA A 132 0.43 -5.94 -8.83
N LEU A 133 -0.43 -5.95 -9.86
CA LEU A 133 -1.56 -5.01 -9.95
C LEU A 133 -2.63 -5.30 -8.90
N ALA A 134 -2.89 -6.57 -8.57
CA ALA A 134 -3.81 -6.92 -7.49
C ALA A 134 -3.29 -6.46 -6.13
N ALA A 135 -1.99 -6.59 -5.85
CA ALA A 135 -1.38 -6.13 -4.61
C ALA A 135 -1.55 -4.61 -4.44
N LEU A 136 -1.20 -3.81 -5.46
CA LEU A 136 -1.37 -2.35 -5.42
C LEU A 136 -2.82 -1.92 -5.21
N ALA A 137 -3.75 -2.52 -5.97
CA ALA A 137 -5.17 -2.20 -5.85
C ALA A 137 -5.75 -2.59 -4.48
N THR A 138 -5.28 -3.70 -3.90
CA THR A 138 -5.69 -4.14 -2.56
C THR A 138 -5.18 -3.17 -1.49
N THR A 139 -3.92 -2.74 -1.56
CA THR A 139 -3.37 -1.75 -0.61
C THR A 139 -4.15 -0.45 -0.65
N LEU A 140 -4.48 0.05 -1.85
CA LEU A 140 -5.31 1.26 -2.00
C LEU A 140 -6.72 1.05 -1.46
N GLN A 141 -7.31 -0.13 -1.66
CA GLN A 141 -8.64 -0.44 -1.16
C GLN A 141 -8.66 -0.47 0.38
N SER A 142 -7.67 -1.10 1.02
CA SER A 142 -7.55 -1.12 2.48
C SER A 142 -7.38 0.30 3.06
N ALA A 143 -6.46 1.09 2.50
CA ALA A 143 -6.23 2.46 2.94
C ALA A 143 -7.49 3.33 2.83
N LEU A 144 -8.26 3.14 1.76
CA LEU A 144 -9.52 3.84 1.54
C LEU A 144 -10.59 3.45 2.58
N ARG A 145 -10.68 2.17 2.95
CA ARG A 145 -11.64 1.69 3.94
C ARG A 145 -11.30 2.18 5.34
N GLU A 146 -10.03 2.12 5.72
CA GLU A 146 -9.53 2.62 6.99
C GLU A 146 -9.74 4.12 7.14
N GLY A 147 -9.39 4.91 6.12
CA GLY A 147 -9.57 6.37 6.15
C GLY A 147 -11.02 6.84 6.01
N GLY A 148 -11.89 6.02 5.41
CA GLY A 148 -13.30 6.36 5.17
C GLY A 148 -14.31 5.71 6.10
N GLY A 149 -13.86 4.97 7.12
CA GLY A 149 -14.74 4.28 8.07
C GLY A 149 -15.63 3.19 7.43
N ILE A 150 -15.18 2.59 6.33
CA ILE A 150 -15.87 1.46 5.72
C ILE A 150 -15.43 0.17 6.45
N PRO A 151 -16.35 -0.63 7.02
CA PRO A 151 -16.00 -1.89 7.65
C PRO A 151 -15.28 -2.83 6.66
N ALA A 152 -14.24 -3.51 7.12
CA ALA A 152 -13.42 -4.39 6.29
C ALA A 152 -14.21 -5.57 5.66
N ASP A 153 -15.39 -5.92 6.20
CA ASP A 153 -16.21 -7.04 5.78
C ASP A 153 -17.64 -6.66 5.36
N ARG A 154 -17.95 -6.94 4.09
CA ARG A 154 -19.29 -7.29 3.56
C ARG A 154 -19.17 -8.21 2.34
#